data_AF-A0A0C2HDC0-F1
#
_entry.id   AF-A0A0C2HDC0-F1
#
_cell.length_a   1.000
_cell.length_b   1.000
_cell.length_c   1.000
_cell.angle_alpha   90.00
_cell.angle_beta   90.00
_cell.angle_gamma   90.00
#
_symmetry.space_group_name_H-M   'P 1'
#
loop_
_entity.id
_entity.type
_entity.pdbx_description
1 polymer ?
#
loop_
_entity_poly.entity_id
_entity_poly.type
_entity_poly.pdbx_seq_one_letter_code
_entity_poly.pdbx_strand_id
1 'polypeptide(L)'
;MPTVGIKKTLLDKHLEKCYTEKEFDELCFEYGLELDEITSEKAAAEKERGQAGAGDDLSESEDKLHQNICRKRTLVAIGTHDLDTISGPFTYTAELPSNIKFIPLNQTRNFTAEELMNFYSTDSHLKTYLPIIRDKERYPVIYDSNDVVCSMPPIINGEHSKITLNTKNVFIEATATDLQKAIVVLDTVVTMFSQYCEKPFTIEPVEVVYEQDGRKEVYPAGVLFYIKNDKVKMLSCREIMVRVSEINTKIGFQLDARTMATLLTRMSLKAETVNENTLKVTIPPTRHDILHECDVAEDVGVAYGFNKLVRRLPESNTVAEAFPLNKLSDLLRGEVAAAGWTEALNFALCSREDISTRLRDEKALDHAVHISNPKTLEFQVARSSLLPGLLKTISANRDMPLPLKLFELQDVILKDPTSGKTSLLATSCTIQCRKQLLVLLTV
;
A
#
# COMPACT_ATOMS: atom_id res chain seq x y z
N MET A 1 0.12 5.43 3.37
CA MET A 1 -0.41 6.66 2.74
C MET A 1 0.74 7.20 1.91
N PRO A 2 0.68 7.11 0.57
CA PRO A 2 1.73 7.65 -0.27
C PRO A 2 1.74 9.18 -0.17
N THR A 3 2.92 9.75 0.09
CA THR A 3 3.11 11.20 0.17
C THR A 3 3.84 11.68 -1.09
N VAL A 4 3.41 12.81 -1.66
CA VAL A 4 4.02 13.40 -2.86
C VAL A 4 4.55 14.78 -2.50
N GLY A 5 5.88 14.94 -2.50
CA GLY A 5 6.52 16.26 -2.40
C GLY A 5 6.34 17.02 -3.71
N ILE A 6 5.85 18.27 -3.64
CA ILE A 6 5.67 19.13 -4.82
C ILE A 6 6.13 20.55 -4.46
N LYS A 7 6.89 21.18 -5.37
CA LYS A 7 7.26 22.59 -5.22
C LYS A 7 6.04 23.48 -5.39
N LYS A 8 5.70 24.26 -4.36
CA LYS A 8 4.56 25.18 -4.37
C LYS A 8 4.53 26.10 -5.59
N THR A 9 5.68 26.69 -5.96
CA THR A 9 5.77 27.62 -7.09
C THR A 9 5.42 26.96 -8.42
N LEU A 10 5.75 25.68 -8.58
CA LEU A 10 5.43 24.90 -9.77
C LEU A 10 3.94 24.52 -9.77
N LEU A 11 3.42 24.11 -8.60
CA LEU A 11 2.00 23.81 -8.43
C LEU A 11 1.10 25.01 -8.73
N ASP A 12 1.38 26.19 -8.15
CA ASP A 12 0.62 27.42 -8.39
C ASP A 12 0.63 27.81 -9.88
N LYS A 13 1.75 27.57 -10.58
CA LYS A 13 1.88 27.81 -12.02
C LYS A 13 0.99 26.86 -12.83
N HIS A 14 0.95 25.58 -12.49
CA HIS A 14 0.14 24.59 -13.20
C HIS A 14 -1.36 24.71 -12.93
N LEU A 15 -1.75 25.16 -11.73
CA LEU A 15 -3.14 25.40 -11.38
C LEU A 15 -3.65 26.76 -11.89
N GLU A 16 -2.78 27.59 -12.47
CA GLU A 16 -3.07 28.95 -12.93
C GLU A 16 -3.68 29.85 -11.84
N LYS A 17 -3.49 29.48 -10.56
CA LYS A 17 -4.04 30.17 -9.39
C LYS A 17 -3.11 29.98 -8.19
N CYS A 18 -2.81 31.09 -7.52
CA CYS A 18 -2.09 31.07 -6.25
C CYS A 18 -3.07 30.79 -5.10
N TYR A 19 -2.93 29.64 -4.45
CA TYR A 19 -3.75 29.30 -3.29
C TYR A 19 -3.08 29.74 -1.98
N THR A 20 -3.89 30.26 -1.06
CA THR A 20 -3.49 30.31 0.35
C THR A 20 -3.46 28.89 0.93
N GLU A 21 -2.73 28.69 2.02
CA GLU A 21 -2.65 27.38 2.70
C GLU A 21 -4.05 26.83 3.04
N LYS A 22 -4.92 27.67 3.60
CA LYS A 22 -6.29 27.27 3.96
C LYS A 22 -7.14 26.90 2.75
N GLU A 23 -7.05 27.67 1.67
CA GLU A 23 -7.81 27.35 0.45
C GLU A 23 -7.32 26.07 -0.22
N PHE A 24 -6.01 25.81 -0.16
CA PHE A 24 -5.45 24.58 -0.71
C PHE A 24 -5.77 23.35 0.15
N ASP A 25 -5.75 23.50 1.47
CA ASP A 25 -6.18 22.46 2.41
C ASP A 25 -7.67 22.12 2.23
N GLU A 26 -8.53 23.14 2.09
CA GLU A 26 -9.95 22.94 1.78
C GLU A 26 -10.15 22.27 0.41
N LEU A 27 -9.37 22.65 -0.61
CA LEU A 27 -9.40 21.98 -1.91
C LEU A 27 -8.96 20.51 -1.82
N CYS A 28 -7.92 20.22 -1.04
CA CYS A 28 -7.47 18.85 -0.78
C CYS A 28 -8.59 18.05 -0.12
N PHE A 29 -9.19 18.60 0.94
CA PHE A 29 -10.29 17.96 1.66
C PHE A 29 -11.51 17.69 0.75
N GLU A 30 -11.91 18.65 -0.09
CA GLU A 30 -13.02 18.48 -1.04
C GLU A 30 -12.76 17.35 -2.05
N TYR A 31 -11.51 17.13 -2.44
CA TYR A 31 -11.13 16.08 -3.39
C TYR A 31 -10.80 14.73 -2.72
N GLY A 32 -10.62 14.69 -1.39
CA GLY A 32 -10.21 13.49 -0.64
C GLY A 32 -8.70 13.33 -0.49
N LEU A 33 -7.93 14.41 -0.62
CA LEU A 33 -6.52 14.51 -0.28
C LEU A 33 -6.34 15.18 1.08
N GLU A 34 -5.16 14.99 1.67
CA GLU A 34 -4.78 15.60 2.95
C GLU A 34 -3.44 16.32 2.77
N LEU A 35 -3.39 17.60 3.19
CA LEU A 35 -2.15 18.36 3.22
C LEU A 35 -1.38 18.02 4.51
N ASP A 36 -0.38 17.14 4.39
CA ASP A 36 0.36 16.59 5.54
C ASP A 36 1.28 17.64 6.21
N GLU A 37 2.31 18.11 5.51
CA GLU A 37 3.25 19.11 6.04
C GLU A 37 3.73 20.07 4.96
N ILE A 38 3.80 21.37 5.28
CA ILE A 38 4.53 22.37 4.48
C ILE A 38 5.93 22.54 5.06
N THR A 39 6.95 22.14 4.31
CA THR A 39 8.35 22.25 4.73
C THR A 39 9.16 23.07 3.72
N SER A 40 10.29 23.63 4.17
CA SER A 40 11.22 24.33 3.26
C SER A 40 12.01 23.33 2.41
N GLU A 41 12.45 23.72 1.22
CA GLU A 41 13.28 22.87 0.32
C GLU A 41 14.52 22.29 1.03
N LYS A 42 15.12 23.02 1.98
CA LYS A 42 16.26 22.53 2.78
C LYS A 42 15.86 21.41 3.74
N ALA A 43 14.70 21.53 4.38
CA ALA A 43 14.18 20.51 5.30
C ALA A 43 13.64 19.27 4.56
N ALA A 44 13.03 19.48 3.38
CA ALA A 44 12.63 18.41 2.47
C ALA A 44 13.85 17.62 1.97
N ALA A 45 14.89 18.31 1.50
CA ALA A 45 16.14 17.67 1.07
C ALA A 45 16.89 16.93 2.20
N GLU A 46 16.74 17.35 3.46
CA GLU A 46 17.29 16.64 4.63
C GLU A 46 16.48 15.39 5.01
N LYS A 47 15.13 15.42 4.89
CA LYS A 47 14.27 14.23 5.01
C LYS A 47 14.50 13.25 3.86
N GLU A 48 14.68 13.77 2.65
CA GLU A 48 14.91 13.00 1.43
C GLU A 48 16.33 12.46 1.34
N ARG A 49 17.34 13.00 2.04
CA ARG A 49 18.73 12.48 2.05
C ARG A 49 18.89 11.01 2.50
N GLY A 50 17.84 10.36 3.02
CA GLY A 50 17.77 8.91 3.22
C GLY A 50 17.37 8.09 1.97
N GLN A 51 16.96 8.75 0.89
CA GLN A 51 16.56 8.25 -0.42
C GLN A 51 17.37 9.02 -1.47
N ALA A 52 18.13 8.33 -2.31
CA ALA A 52 19.16 8.99 -3.10
C ALA A 52 18.59 9.94 -4.18
N GLY A 53 18.93 11.23 -4.06
CA GLY A 53 19.09 12.16 -5.19
C GLY A 53 17.88 13.04 -5.52
N ALA A 54 18.15 14.33 -5.75
CA ALA A 54 17.25 15.22 -6.48
C ALA A 54 17.14 14.70 -7.93
N GLY A 55 16.18 13.80 -8.16
CA GLY A 55 15.89 13.20 -9.45
C GLY A 55 15.02 14.11 -10.31
N ASP A 56 15.07 13.86 -11.61
CA ASP A 56 14.06 14.32 -12.57
C ASP A 56 12.66 13.79 -12.15
N ASP A 57 11.57 14.49 -12.51
CA ASP A 57 10.19 14.16 -12.06
C ASP A 57 9.80 12.70 -12.40
N LEU A 58 10.42 12.16 -13.46
CA LEU A 58 10.30 10.77 -13.92
C LEU A 58 10.87 9.76 -12.92
N SER A 59 12.10 9.98 -12.45
CA SER A 59 12.77 9.07 -11.51
C SER A 59 12.07 9.05 -10.14
N GLU A 60 11.58 10.19 -9.66
CA GLU A 60 10.84 10.25 -8.40
C GLU A 60 9.49 9.50 -8.49
N SER A 61 8.81 9.62 -9.64
CA SER A 61 7.55 8.91 -9.91
C SER A 61 7.76 7.39 -9.96
N GLU A 62 8.83 6.93 -10.62
CA GLU A 62 9.20 5.51 -10.65
C GLU A 62 9.46 4.94 -9.26
N ASP A 63 10.25 5.62 -8.43
CA ASP A 63 10.56 5.15 -7.08
C ASP A 63 9.30 5.07 -6.21
N LYS A 64 8.38 6.04 -6.32
CA LYS A 64 7.08 5.99 -5.62
C LYS A 64 6.22 4.81 -6.07
N LEU A 65 6.17 4.51 -7.37
CA LEU A 65 5.45 3.34 -7.90
C LEU A 65 6.11 2.03 -7.43
N HIS A 66 7.45 1.97 -7.45
CA HIS A 66 8.23 0.82 -7.01
C HIS A 66 8.00 0.48 -5.54
N GLN A 67 7.97 1.48 -4.65
CA GLN A 67 7.74 1.26 -3.22
C GLN A 67 6.31 0.79 -2.92
N ASN A 68 5.32 1.31 -3.65
CA ASN A 68 3.91 1.08 -3.38
C ASN A 68 3.30 -0.05 -4.24
N ILE A 69 2.83 0.27 -5.45
CA ILE A 69 2.08 -0.65 -6.32
C ILE A 69 2.92 -1.89 -6.66
N CYS A 70 4.22 -1.72 -6.86
CA CYS A 70 5.12 -2.81 -7.20
C CYS A 70 5.63 -3.62 -5.98
N ARG A 71 5.26 -3.24 -4.75
CA ARG A 71 5.74 -3.83 -3.48
C ARG A 71 7.25 -3.98 -3.42
N LYS A 72 7.96 -2.86 -3.42
CA LYS A 72 9.44 -2.82 -3.42
C LYS A 72 10.05 -3.63 -4.55
N ARG A 73 9.55 -3.44 -5.77
CA ARG A 73 9.95 -4.14 -6.99
C ARG A 73 9.74 -5.66 -7.00
N THR A 74 9.07 -6.22 -5.99
CA THR A 74 8.85 -7.68 -5.88
C THR A 74 7.86 -8.17 -6.94
N LEU A 75 6.87 -7.36 -7.29
CA LEU A 75 5.84 -7.73 -8.28
C LEU A 75 6.12 -7.21 -9.68
N VAL A 76 6.67 -5.99 -9.78
CA VAL A 76 6.95 -5.29 -11.04
C VAL A 76 8.23 -4.47 -10.87
N ALA A 77 9.12 -4.51 -11.85
CA ALA A 77 10.27 -3.63 -11.96
C ALA A 77 10.21 -2.87 -13.28
N ILE A 78 10.33 -1.55 -13.21
CA ILE A 78 10.34 -0.64 -14.36
C ILE A 78 11.79 -0.27 -14.64
N GLY A 79 12.18 -0.28 -15.90
CA GLY A 79 13.41 0.31 -16.39
C GLY A 79 13.11 1.38 -17.42
N THR A 80 13.82 2.50 -17.35
CA THR A 80 13.74 3.58 -18.34
C THR A 80 15.10 3.82 -18.94
N HIS A 81 15.12 3.90 -20.27
CA HIS A 81 16.32 3.85 -21.08
C HIS A 81 16.30 4.97 -22.12
N ASP A 82 17.46 5.57 -22.38
CA ASP A 82 17.63 6.47 -23.52
C ASP A 82 17.61 5.66 -24.82
N LEU A 83 16.53 5.77 -25.59
CA LEU A 83 16.33 4.99 -26.82
C LEU A 83 17.38 5.33 -27.88
N ASP A 84 17.94 6.53 -27.89
CA ASP A 84 18.95 6.94 -28.88
C ASP A 84 20.30 6.23 -28.66
N THR A 85 20.49 5.60 -27.50
CA THR A 85 21.73 4.89 -27.11
C THR A 85 21.67 3.37 -27.28
N ILE A 86 20.47 2.82 -27.49
CA ILE A 86 20.22 1.38 -27.61
C ILE A 86 19.59 1.07 -28.97
N SER A 87 19.64 -0.18 -29.41
CA SER A 87 19.06 -0.58 -30.70
C SER A 87 18.21 -1.83 -30.57
N GLY A 88 17.00 -1.80 -31.14
CA GLY A 88 16.12 -2.97 -31.18
C GLY A 88 16.48 -3.96 -32.30
N PRO A 89 16.05 -5.23 -32.21
CA PRO A 89 15.11 -5.80 -31.22
C PRO A 89 15.74 -6.06 -29.84
N PHE A 90 14.92 -5.96 -28.79
CA PHE A 90 15.31 -6.20 -27.40
C PHE A 90 14.92 -7.61 -26.96
N THR A 91 15.76 -8.27 -26.16
CA THR A 91 15.54 -9.65 -25.69
C THR A 91 15.50 -9.70 -24.16
N TYR A 92 14.40 -10.20 -23.59
CA TYR A 92 14.28 -10.49 -22.16
C TYR A 92 14.51 -11.99 -21.91
N THR A 93 15.56 -12.32 -21.15
CA THR A 93 15.94 -13.71 -20.88
C THR A 93 16.51 -13.88 -19.46
N ALA A 94 16.87 -15.10 -19.08
CA ALA A 94 17.48 -15.41 -17.80
C ALA A 94 18.80 -16.18 -17.96
N GLU A 95 19.88 -15.58 -17.46
CA GLU A 95 21.25 -16.10 -17.59
C GLU A 95 21.89 -16.43 -16.25
N LEU A 96 22.98 -17.22 -16.30
CA LEU A 96 23.78 -17.49 -15.10
C LEU A 96 24.46 -16.19 -14.64
N PRO A 97 24.51 -15.91 -13.33
CA PRO A 97 25.11 -14.66 -12.80
C PRO A 97 26.56 -14.40 -13.24
N SER A 98 27.32 -15.46 -13.54
CA SER A 98 28.70 -15.38 -14.04
C SER A 98 28.82 -14.86 -15.48
N ASN A 99 27.76 -15.00 -16.28
CA ASN A 99 27.77 -14.66 -17.70
C ASN A 99 27.30 -13.23 -17.97
N ILE A 100 26.48 -12.68 -17.07
CA ILE A 100 25.98 -11.31 -17.17
C ILE A 100 27.09 -10.35 -16.75
N LYS A 101 27.58 -9.54 -17.69
CA LYS A 101 28.62 -8.53 -17.47
C LYS A 101 28.18 -7.18 -18.03
N PHE A 102 28.08 -6.18 -17.18
CA PHE A 102 27.74 -4.83 -17.61
C PHE A 102 28.24 -3.77 -16.62
N ILE A 103 28.23 -2.51 -17.08
CA ILE A 103 28.52 -1.36 -16.24
C ILE A 103 27.19 -0.87 -15.65
N PRO A 104 26.93 -1.04 -14.34
CA PRO A 104 25.68 -0.61 -13.72
C PRO A 104 25.64 0.91 -13.53
N LEU A 105 24.44 1.42 -13.33
CA LEU A 105 24.18 2.86 -13.17
C LEU A 105 25.10 3.51 -12.12
N ASN A 106 25.63 4.68 -12.47
CA ASN A 106 26.58 5.50 -11.71
C ASN A 106 27.90 4.80 -11.37
N GLN A 107 28.27 3.76 -12.11
CA GLN A 107 29.56 3.10 -12.00
C GLN A 107 30.36 3.23 -13.30
N THR A 108 31.68 3.09 -13.19
CA THR A 108 32.61 3.14 -14.34
C THR A 108 33.25 1.79 -14.63
N ARG A 109 33.24 0.88 -13.66
CA ARG A 109 33.79 -0.46 -13.78
C ARG A 109 32.73 -1.44 -14.29
N ASN A 110 33.15 -2.41 -15.09
CA ASN A 110 32.32 -3.53 -15.52
C ASN A 110 32.27 -4.59 -14.39
N PHE A 111 31.06 -5.06 -14.06
CA PHE A 111 30.81 -6.04 -13.01
C PHE A 111 30.11 -7.26 -13.58
N THR A 112 30.45 -8.44 -13.05
CA THR A 112 29.57 -9.61 -13.18
C THR A 112 28.37 -9.48 -12.24
N ALA A 113 27.24 -10.12 -12.54
CA ALA A 113 26.07 -10.05 -11.67
C ALA A 113 26.34 -10.64 -10.26
N GLU A 114 27.21 -11.64 -10.15
CA GLU A 114 27.63 -12.18 -8.85
C GLU A 114 28.45 -11.17 -8.02
N GLU A 115 29.40 -10.47 -8.65
CA GLU A 115 30.15 -9.39 -8.00
C GLU A 115 29.22 -8.24 -7.60
N LEU A 116 28.25 -7.92 -8.45
CA LEU A 116 27.29 -6.84 -8.26
C LEU A 116 26.40 -7.07 -7.04
N MET A 117 25.95 -8.32 -6.82
CA MET A 117 25.18 -8.71 -5.62
C MET A 117 25.97 -8.51 -4.32
N ASN A 118 27.29 -8.72 -4.35
CA ASN A 118 28.15 -8.51 -3.19
C ASN A 118 28.46 -7.02 -3.01
N PHE A 119 28.70 -6.29 -4.10
CA PHE A 119 28.98 -4.86 -4.08
C PHE A 119 27.82 -4.05 -3.48
N TYR A 120 26.58 -4.30 -3.92
CA TYR A 120 25.42 -3.59 -3.40
C TYR A 120 24.89 -4.14 -2.06
N SER A 121 25.52 -5.15 -1.47
CA SER A 121 25.11 -5.67 -0.16
C SER A 121 25.31 -4.67 0.99
N THR A 122 26.21 -3.70 0.78
CA THR A 122 26.48 -2.59 1.70
C THR A 122 25.71 -1.32 1.35
N ASP A 123 25.07 -1.26 0.17
CA ASP A 123 24.32 -0.09 -0.28
C ASP A 123 23.03 0.08 0.54
N SER A 124 22.70 1.31 0.94
CA SER A 124 21.53 1.56 1.78
C SER A 124 20.20 1.37 1.04
N HIS A 125 20.17 1.61 -0.27
CA HIS A 125 18.95 1.53 -1.07
C HIS A 125 18.80 0.15 -1.70
N LEU A 126 19.79 -0.28 -2.48
CA LEU A 126 19.71 -1.47 -3.33
C LEU A 126 19.75 -2.78 -2.55
N LYS A 127 20.36 -2.80 -1.35
CA LYS A 127 20.40 -3.98 -0.47
C LYS A 127 19.02 -4.58 -0.20
N THR A 128 17.98 -3.74 -0.18
CA THR A 128 16.60 -4.19 0.08
C THR A 128 16.05 -5.05 -1.06
N TYR A 129 16.53 -4.87 -2.30
CA TYR A 129 16.03 -5.57 -3.49
C TYR A 129 16.84 -6.82 -3.85
N LEU A 130 18.10 -6.92 -3.43
CA LEU A 130 18.95 -8.08 -3.73
C LEU A 130 18.30 -9.42 -3.37
N PRO A 131 17.66 -9.59 -2.19
CA PRO A 131 17.04 -10.87 -1.82
C PRO A 131 15.92 -11.35 -2.76
N ILE A 132 15.39 -10.49 -3.64
CA ILE A 132 14.32 -10.87 -4.59
C ILE A 132 14.81 -11.97 -5.54
N ILE A 133 16.03 -11.83 -6.06
CA ILE A 133 16.60 -12.78 -7.03
C ILE A 133 17.89 -13.47 -6.56
N ARG A 134 18.49 -13.06 -5.42
CA ARG A 134 19.80 -13.57 -4.97
C ARG A 134 19.89 -15.10 -4.91
N ASP A 135 18.83 -15.76 -4.44
CA ASP A 135 18.78 -17.21 -4.23
C ASP A 135 18.34 -18.00 -5.48
N LYS A 136 18.21 -17.33 -6.63
CA LYS A 136 17.81 -17.96 -7.90
C LYS A 136 19.04 -18.39 -8.70
N GLU A 137 18.90 -19.50 -9.43
CA GLU A 137 19.97 -20.05 -10.27
C GLU A 137 20.33 -19.13 -11.45
N ARG A 138 19.32 -18.45 -12.01
CA ARG A 138 19.46 -17.55 -13.15
C ARG A 138 18.85 -16.19 -12.84
N TYR A 139 19.48 -15.14 -13.34
CA TYR A 139 19.03 -13.76 -13.16
C TYR A 139 18.43 -13.23 -14.45
N PRO A 140 17.32 -12.48 -14.36
CA PRO A 140 16.70 -11.89 -15.53
C PRO A 140 17.54 -10.71 -16.04
N VAL A 141 17.60 -10.58 -17.36
CA VAL A 141 18.42 -9.59 -18.06
C VAL A 141 17.73 -9.18 -19.35
N ILE A 142 17.88 -7.91 -19.72
CA ILE A 142 17.40 -7.36 -21.00
C ILE A 142 18.61 -6.98 -21.85
N TYR A 143 18.66 -7.49 -23.08
CA TYR A 143 19.67 -7.18 -24.08
C TYR A 143 19.11 -6.35 -25.23
N ASP A 144 19.96 -5.52 -25.85
CA ASP A 144 19.71 -4.87 -27.13
C ASP A 144 20.16 -5.76 -28.32
N SER A 145 20.00 -5.27 -29.54
CA SER A 145 20.41 -5.98 -30.76
C SER A 145 21.91 -6.15 -30.93
N ASN A 146 22.72 -5.42 -30.14
CA ASN A 146 24.17 -5.47 -30.13
C ASN A 146 24.71 -6.37 -29.00
N ASP A 147 23.84 -7.16 -28.35
CA ASP A 147 24.14 -7.99 -27.18
C ASP A 147 24.64 -7.17 -25.97
N VAL A 148 24.24 -5.90 -25.86
CA VAL A 148 24.54 -5.02 -24.73
C VAL A 148 23.41 -5.12 -23.69
N VAL A 149 23.77 -5.28 -22.42
CA VAL A 149 22.81 -5.38 -21.31
C VAL A 149 22.19 -4.02 -21.02
N CYS A 150 20.91 -3.84 -21.35
CA CYS A 150 20.07 -2.69 -20.98
C CYS A 150 19.86 -2.60 -19.47
N SER A 151 19.41 -3.69 -18.85
CA SER A 151 19.10 -3.76 -17.43
C SER A 151 19.19 -5.17 -16.88
N MET A 152 19.34 -5.26 -15.55
CA MET A 152 19.19 -6.49 -14.78
C MET A 152 18.07 -6.32 -13.75
N PRO A 153 16.81 -6.55 -14.16
CA PRO A 153 15.67 -6.44 -13.25
C PRO A 153 15.78 -7.42 -12.07
N PRO A 154 15.19 -7.13 -10.89
CA PRO A 154 14.62 -5.86 -10.44
C PRO A 154 15.68 -4.91 -9.82
N ILE A 155 16.97 -5.15 -10.07
CA ILE A 155 18.05 -4.55 -9.29
C ILE A 155 18.48 -3.19 -9.87
N ILE A 156 19.03 -3.16 -11.09
CA ILE A 156 19.66 -1.95 -11.62
C ILE A 156 19.73 -1.95 -13.15
N ASN A 157 19.71 -0.74 -13.72
CA ASN A 157 19.86 -0.51 -15.16
C ASN A 157 21.35 -0.29 -15.52
N GLY A 158 21.69 -0.42 -16.80
CA GLY A 158 23.02 -0.14 -17.30
C GLY A 158 23.32 1.36 -17.41
N GLU A 159 24.60 1.75 -17.26
CA GLU A 159 25.04 3.14 -17.41
C GLU A 159 24.94 3.64 -18.86
N HIS A 160 25.11 2.76 -19.85
CA HIS A 160 25.10 3.14 -21.27
C HIS A 160 23.73 3.67 -21.75
N SER A 161 22.63 3.18 -21.17
CA SER A 161 21.26 3.55 -21.51
C SER A 161 20.65 4.57 -20.55
N LYS A 162 21.49 5.27 -19.78
CA LYS A 162 21.05 6.19 -18.74
C LYS A 162 20.34 7.41 -19.31
N ILE A 163 19.18 7.73 -18.74
CA ILE A 163 18.46 8.96 -19.08
C ILE A 163 19.19 10.17 -18.50
N THR A 164 19.29 11.20 -19.34
CA THR A 164 19.86 12.51 -18.97
C THR A 164 18.89 13.61 -19.38
N LEU A 165 19.13 14.84 -18.94
CA LEU A 165 18.34 16.02 -19.33
C LEU A 165 18.34 16.30 -20.85
N ASN A 166 19.24 15.66 -21.61
CA ASN A 166 19.34 15.80 -23.05
C ASN A 166 18.65 14.67 -23.83
N THR A 167 18.16 13.64 -23.14
CA THR A 167 17.49 12.49 -23.74
C THR A 167 16.20 12.93 -24.44
N LYS A 168 16.01 12.49 -25.68
CA LYS A 168 14.84 12.85 -26.49
C LYS A 168 13.80 11.75 -26.55
N ASN A 169 14.27 10.52 -26.75
CA ASN A 169 13.44 9.35 -26.92
C ASN A 169 13.66 8.42 -25.72
N VAL A 170 12.58 8.02 -25.05
CA VAL A 170 12.66 7.17 -23.87
C VAL A 170 12.02 5.82 -24.17
N PHE A 171 12.77 4.75 -23.97
CA PHE A 171 12.27 3.38 -23.97
C PHE A 171 11.95 2.95 -22.54
N ILE A 172 10.75 2.44 -22.32
CA ILE A 172 10.28 2.01 -21.00
C ILE A 172 9.95 0.52 -21.04
N GLU A 173 10.56 -0.24 -20.16
CA GLU A 173 10.29 -1.65 -19.96
C GLU A 173 9.68 -1.90 -18.57
N ALA A 174 8.78 -2.89 -18.50
CA ALA A 174 8.23 -3.35 -17.24
C ALA A 174 8.30 -4.88 -17.18
N THR A 175 9.11 -5.40 -16.26
CA THR A 175 9.20 -6.84 -15.99
C THR A 175 8.42 -7.17 -14.73
N ALA A 176 7.70 -8.29 -14.71
CA ALA A 176 6.78 -8.55 -13.60
C ALA A 176 6.48 -10.04 -13.40
N THR A 177 6.13 -10.39 -12.16
CA THR A 177 5.44 -11.65 -11.83
C THR A 177 3.92 -11.52 -11.94
N ASP A 178 3.40 -10.29 -11.89
CA ASP A 178 1.98 -9.96 -12.04
C ASP A 178 1.78 -9.06 -13.27
N LEU A 179 1.26 -9.65 -14.35
CA LEU A 179 1.07 -8.96 -15.63
C LEU A 179 0.11 -7.78 -15.53
N GLN A 180 -0.97 -7.90 -14.76
CA GLN A 180 -1.96 -6.82 -14.64
C GLN A 180 -1.34 -5.60 -13.94
N LYS A 181 -0.51 -5.82 -12.91
CA LYS A 181 0.22 -4.71 -12.28
C LYS A 181 1.27 -4.10 -13.19
N ALA A 182 1.94 -4.91 -14.01
CA ALA A 182 2.88 -4.40 -15.01
C ALA A 182 2.18 -3.43 -15.98
N ILE A 183 1.01 -3.82 -16.47
CA ILE A 183 0.17 -3.00 -17.36
C ILE A 183 -0.22 -1.71 -16.65
N VAL A 184 -0.76 -1.80 -15.43
CA VAL A 184 -1.18 -0.62 -14.65
C VAL A 184 -0.03 0.38 -14.48
N VAL A 185 1.15 -0.14 -14.10
CA VAL A 185 2.32 0.67 -13.85
C VAL A 185 2.85 1.31 -15.14
N LEU A 186 2.94 0.53 -16.21
CA LEU A 186 3.35 1.02 -17.53
C LEU A 186 2.39 2.10 -18.03
N ASP A 187 1.09 1.81 -18.04
CA ASP A 187 0.02 2.73 -18.48
C ASP A 187 0.04 4.03 -17.66
N THR A 188 0.29 3.94 -16.34
CA THR A 188 0.42 5.11 -15.46
C THR A 188 1.60 5.99 -15.87
N VAL A 189 2.80 5.42 -16.01
CA VAL A 189 4.01 6.17 -16.36
C VAL A 189 3.86 6.80 -17.75
N VAL A 190 3.52 6.00 -18.76
CA VAL A 190 3.42 6.53 -20.13
C VAL A 190 2.33 7.59 -20.25
N THR A 191 1.17 7.41 -19.61
CA THR A 191 0.09 8.41 -19.67
C THR A 191 0.48 9.71 -18.98
N MET A 192 1.14 9.64 -17.82
CA MET A 192 1.58 10.83 -17.08
C MET A 192 2.60 11.66 -17.85
N PHE A 193 3.59 11.01 -18.48
CA PHE A 193 4.71 11.72 -19.13
C PHE A 193 4.46 12.03 -20.61
N SER A 194 3.51 11.36 -21.27
CA SER A 194 3.16 11.61 -22.68
C SER A 194 2.76 13.05 -23.01
N GLN A 195 2.32 13.82 -22.01
CA GLN A 195 2.01 15.25 -22.18
C GLN A 195 3.24 16.10 -22.58
N TYR A 196 4.45 15.64 -22.25
CA TYR A 196 5.71 16.34 -22.52
C TYR A 196 6.35 15.93 -23.86
N CYS A 197 5.74 14.99 -24.59
CA CYS A 197 6.19 14.60 -25.93
C CYS A 197 5.97 15.73 -26.95
N GLU A 198 6.77 15.75 -28.03
CA GLU A 198 6.59 16.72 -29.15
C GLU A 198 5.17 16.70 -29.70
N LYS A 199 4.57 15.50 -29.79
CA LYS A 199 3.14 15.31 -30.02
C LYS A 199 2.51 14.91 -28.68
N PRO A 200 1.86 15.84 -27.96
CA PRO A 200 1.32 15.57 -26.64
C PRO A 200 0.36 14.38 -26.65
N PHE A 201 0.41 13.60 -25.58
CA PHE A 201 -0.43 12.41 -25.36
C PHE A 201 -0.27 11.33 -26.43
N THR A 202 0.86 11.28 -27.13
CA THR A 202 1.16 10.24 -28.13
C THR A 202 2.25 9.31 -27.62
N ILE A 203 2.08 8.00 -27.79
CA ILE A 203 3.04 6.98 -27.39
C ILE A 203 3.29 6.02 -28.56
N GLU A 204 4.54 5.63 -28.76
CA GLU A 204 4.91 4.61 -29.72
C GLU A 204 4.69 3.21 -29.12
N PRO A 205 3.83 2.37 -29.74
CA PRO A 205 3.53 1.05 -29.19
C PRO A 205 4.66 0.05 -29.50
N VAL A 206 4.93 -0.84 -28.54
CA VAL A 206 5.94 -1.89 -28.65
C VAL A 206 5.26 -3.26 -28.75
N GLU A 207 5.65 -4.06 -29.74
CA GLU A 207 5.25 -5.46 -29.85
C GLU A 207 6.13 -6.33 -28.94
N VAL A 208 5.51 -6.96 -27.94
CA VAL A 208 6.12 -7.94 -27.06
C VAL A 208 5.80 -9.34 -27.59
N VAL A 209 6.85 -10.10 -27.89
CA VAL A 209 6.74 -11.47 -28.42
C VAL A 209 7.08 -12.46 -27.31
N TYR A 210 6.12 -13.31 -26.94
CA TYR A 210 6.31 -14.39 -25.98
C TYR A 210 6.73 -15.65 -26.74
N GLU A 211 8.03 -15.95 -26.77
CA GLU A 211 8.58 -17.08 -27.54
C GLU A 211 8.02 -18.45 -27.13
N GLN A 212 7.68 -18.63 -25.84
CA GLN A 212 7.18 -19.90 -25.30
C GLN A 212 5.88 -20.35 -25.97
N ASP A 213 4.97 -19.42 -26.21
CA ASP A 213 3.63 -19.70 -26.73
C ASP A 213 3.38 -19.08 -28.12
N GLY A 214 4.36 -18.35 -28.67
CA GLY A 214 4.23 -17.60 -29.93
C GLY A 214 3.25 -16.42 -29.87
N ARG A 215 2.76 -16.06 -28.68
CA ARG A 215 1.81 -14.95 -28.47
C ARG A 215 2.52 -13.62 -28.73
N LYS A 216 1.86 -12.76 -29.50
CA LYS A 216 2.32 -11.40 -29.79
C LYS A 216 1.31 -10.42 -29.24
N GLU A 217 1.78 -9.47 -28.44
CA GLU A 217 0.94 -8.44 -27.86
C GLU A 217 1.56 -7.07 -28.01
N VAL A 218 0.72 -6.06 -28.07
CA VAL A 218 1.17 -4.69 -28.25
C VAL A 218 0.89 -3.92 -26.97
N TYR A 219 1.91 -3.28 -26.44
CA TYR A 219 1.86 -2.47 -25.22
C TYR A 219 2.25 -1.01 -25.52
N PRO A 220 1.72 -0.02 -24.77
CA PRO A 220 0.72 -0.15 -23.71
C PRO A 220 -0.64 -0.65 -24.21
N ALA A 221 -1.30 -1.50 -23.42
CA ALA A 221 -2.55 -2.14 -23.81
C ALA A 221 -3.76 -1.19 -23.71
N GLY A 222 -3.65 -0.13 -22.90
CA GLY A 222 -4.74 0.80 -22.58
C GLY A 222 -4.55 2.26 -23.01
N VAL A 223 -3.40 2.67 -23.57
CA VAL A 223 -3.11 4.11 -23.75
C VAL A 223 -3.29 4.62 -25.17
N LEU A 224 -3.79 5.85 -25.21
CA LEU A 224 -4.27 6.62 -26.35
C LEU A 224 -3.16 7.04 -27.33
N PHE A 225 -3.56 7.09 -28.60
CA PHE A 225 -2.85 7.69 -29.75
C PHE A 225 -1.52 7.01 -30.15
N TYR A 226 -1.60 6.02 -31.06
CA TYR A 226 -0.49 5.72 -31.96
C TYR A 226 -0.77 6.29 -33.35
N ILE A 227 0.28 6.76 -34.02
CA ILE A 227 0.22 7.16 -35.43
C ILE A 227 0.56 5.94 -36.28
N LYS A 228 -0.40 5.45 -37.05
CA LYS A 228 -0.13 4.60 -38.21
C LYS A 228 -0.78 5.26 -39.42
N ASN A 229 0.04 5.71 -40.37
CA ASN A 229 -0.38 6.45 -41.56
C ASN A 229 -1.17 7.74 -41.24
N ASP A 230 -0.62 8.60 -40.37
CA ASP A 230 -1.20 9.91 -40.00
C ASP A 230 -2.62 9.87 -39.40
N LYS A 231 -3.07 8.70 -38.95
CA LYS A 231 -4.36 8.54 -38.26
C LYS A 231 -4.12 8.11 -36.82
N VAL A 232 -4.57 8.98 -35.93
CA VAL A 232 -4.84 8.71 -34.53
C VAL A 232 -5.87 7.59 -34.42
N LYS A 233 -5.54 6.49 -33.74
CA LYS A 233 -6.49 5.41 -33.45
C LYS A 233 -6.57 5.16 -31.94
N MET A 234 -7.80 5.17 -31.41
CA MET A 234 -8.13 4.89 -30.02
C MET A 234 -8.04 3.37 -29.77
N LEU A 235 -7.18 2.92 -28.86
CA LEU A 235 -7.25 1.57 -28.30
C LEU A 235 -8.01 1.61 -26.97
N SER A 236 -9.12 0.88 -26.95
CA SER A 236 -10.04 0.55 -25.85
C SER A 236 -9.91 1.29 -24.51
N CYS A 237 -10.76 2.30 -24.30
CA CYS A 237 -11.22 2.63 -22.95
C CYS A 237 -12.25 1.57 -22.52
N ARG A 238 -12.24 1.18 -21.24
CA ARG A 238 -13.30 0.33 -20.69
C ARG A 238 -14.58 1.15 -20.60
N GLU A 239 -15.71 0.55 -20.95
CA GLU A 239 -17.01 1.20 -20.86
C GLU A 239 -17.86 0.45 -19.84
N ILE A 240 -18.49 1.19 -18.94
CA ILE A 240 -19.46 0.67 -17.98
C ILE A 240 -20.78 1.42 -18.13
N MET A 241 -21.88 0.66 -18.12
CA MET A 241 -23.23 1.19 -18.16
C MET A 241 -23.77 1.20 -16.73
N VAL A 242 -24.15 2.37 -16.23
CA VAL A 242 -24.61 2.52 -14.85
C VAL A 242 -26.01 3.13 -14.80
N ARG A 243 -26.80 2.74 -13.80
CA ARG A 243 -28.14 3.29 -13.57
C ARG A 243 -28.11 4.43 -12.57
N VAL A 244 -28.71 5.55 -12.96
CA VAL A 244 -28.80 6.77 -12.14
C VAL A 244 -29.55 6.49 -10.84
N SER A 245 -30.65 5.72 -10.92
CA SER A 245 -31.43 5.30 -9.75
C SER A 245 -30.61 4.52 -8.71
N GLU A 246 -29.72 3.62 -9.17
CA GLU A 246 -28.91 2.80 -8.27
C GLU A 246 -27.80 3.60 -7.63
N ILE A 247 -27.15 4.47 -8.40
CA ILE A 247 -26.14 5.40 -7.87
C ILE A 247 -26.76 6.30 -6.80
N ASN A 248 -27.90 6.94 -7.08
CA ASN A 248 -28.64 7.78 -6.11
C ASN A 248 -29.01 7.00 -4.84
N THR A 249 -29.45 5.74 -4.98
CA THR A 249 -29.79 4.88 -3.83
C THR A 249 -28.56 4.58 -2.97
N LYS A 250 -27.39 4.34 -3.58
CA LYS A 250 -26.14 4.05 -2.87
C LYS A 250 -25.57 5.26 -2.14
N ILE A 251 -25.52 6.41 -2.82
CA ILE A 251 -24.89 7.63 -2.28
C ILE A 251 -25.84 8.45 -1.40
N GLY A 252 -27.16 8.25 -1.51
CA GLY A 252 -28.16 9.00 -0.76
C GLY A 252 -28.46 10.40 -1.31
N PHE A 253 -28.14 10.65 -2.58
CA PHE A 253 -28.48 11.90 -3.28
C PHE A 253 -29.67 11.73 -4.22
N GLN A 254 -30.20 12.86 -4.71
CA GLN A 254 -31.21 12.91 -5.76
C GLN A 254 -30.67 13.77 -6.90
N LEU A 255 -29.85 13.15 -7.76
CA LEU A 255 -29.24 13.80 -8.92
C LEU A 255 -29.89 13.28 -10.21
N ASP A 256 -30.07 14.17 -11.18
CA ASP A 256 -30.46 13.81 -12.54
C ASP A 256 -29.26 13.31 -13.35
N ALA A 257 -29.54 12.58 -14.44
CA ALA A 257 -28.53 11.99 -15.30
C ALA A 257 -27.51 13.01 -15.84
N ARG A 258 -27.97 14.22 -16.20
CA ARG A 258 -27.11 15.25 -16.80
C ARG A 258 -26.14 15.85 -15.78
N THR A 259 -26.63 16.14 -14.57
CA THR A 259 -25.77 16.59 -13.47
C THR A 259 -24.75 15.51 -13.11
N MET A 260 -25.20 14.26 -12.97
CA MET A 260 -24.31 13.13 -12.66
C MET A 260 -23.22 12.91 -13.71
N ALA A 261 -23.55 13.01 -15.01
CA ALA A 261 -22.57 12.94 -16.08
C ALA A 261 -21.53 14.08 -16.02
N THR A 262 -21.96 15.29 -15.67
CA THR A 262 -21.08 16.46 -15.49
C THR A 262 -20.12 16.24 -14.30
N LEU A 263 -20.62 15.70 -13.20
CA LEU A 263 -19.82 15.38 -12.01
C LEU A 263 -18.77 14.31 -12.29
N LEU A 264 -19.17 13.21 -12.95
CA LEU A 264 -18.24 12.16 -13.38
C LEU A 264 -17.15 12.69 -14.31
N THR A 265 -17.52 13.58 -15.23
CA THR A 265 -16.55 14.19 -16.15
C THR A 265 -15.50 15.03 -15.41
N ARG A 266 -15.87 15.71 -14.31
CA ARG A 266 -14.92 16.42 -13.43
C ARG A 266 -13.94 15.46 -12.73
N MET A 267 -14.33 14.20 -12.50
CA MET A 267 -13.47 13.14 -11.94
C MET A 267 -12.67 12.39 -13.03
N SER A 268 -12.55 12.98 -14.23
CA SER A 268 -11.90 12.37 -15.39
C SER A 268 -12.61 11.12 -15.95
N LEU A 269 -13.87 10.89 -15.57
CA LEU A 269 -14.70 9.84 -16.14
C LEU A 269 -15.66 10.42 -17.16
N LYS A 270 -15.31 10.32 -18.45
CA LYS A 270 -16.17 10.83 -19.50
C LYS A 270 -17.50 10.05 -19.49
N ALA A 271 -18.57 10.74 -19.14
CA ALA A 271 -19.90 10.16 -19.01
C ALA A 271 -20.88 10.79 -20.00
N GLU A 272 -21.65 9.96 -20.69
CA GLU A 272 -22.67 10.38 -21.66
C GLU A 272 -24.03 9.81 -21.26
N THR A 273 -25.08 10.63 -21.36
CA THR A 273 -26.45 10.21 -21.07
C THR A 273 -27.01 9.40 -22.22
N VAL A 274 -27.37 8.14 -21.99
CA VAL A 274 -28.03 7.29 -22.99
C VAL A 274 -29.55 7.49 -22.94
N ASN A 275 -30.10 7.59 -21.73
CA ASN A 275 -31.49 7.94 -21.45
C ASN A 275 -31.60 8.57 -20.05
N GLU A 276 -32.81 8.87 -19.58
CA GLU A 276 -33.04 9.52 -18.28
C GLU A 276 -32.52 8.74 -17.06
N ASN A 277 -32.35 7.41 -17.16
CA ASN A 277 -31.92 6.56 -16.05
C ASN A 277 -30.58 5.84 -16.29
N THR A 278 -29.93 6.03 -17.44
CA THR A 278 -28.74 5.25 -17.83
C THR A 278 -27.63 6.15 -18.33
N LEU A 279 -26.45 6.00 -17.72
CA LEU A 279 -25.22 6.66 -18.13
C LEU A 279 -24.25 5.65 -18.72
N LYS A 280 -23.62 6.04 -19.82
CA LYS A 280 -22.45 5.36 -20.38
C LYS A 280 -21.21 6.05 -19.86
N VAL A 281 -20.41 5.36 -19.05
CA VAL A 281 -19.18 5.90 -18.46
C VAL A 281 -17.98 5.26 -19.14
N THR A 282 -17.11 6.10 -19.68
CA THR A 282 -15.86 5.70 -20.32
C THR A 282 -14.73 5.87 -19.31
N ILE A 283 -14.10 4.77 -18.94
CA ILE A 283 -13.04 4.71 -17.95
C ILE A 283 -11.70 4.92 -18.67
N PRO A 284 -10.96 6.00 -18.35
CA PRO A 284 -9.64 6.24 -18.95
C PRO A 284 -8.62 5.22 -18.40
N PRO A 285 -7.50 5.00 -19.11
CA PRO A 285 -6.44 4.11 -18.64
C PRO A 285 -5.79 4.59 -17.34
N THR A 286 -5.90 5.88 -16.99
CA THR A 286 -5.41 6.39 -15.70
C THR A 286 -6.21 5.88 -14.49
N ARG A 287 -7.42 5.36 -14.69
CA ARG A 287 -8.35 4.94 -13.62
C ARG A 287 -8.50 3.41 -13.58
N HIS A 288 -7.46 2.75 -13.10
CA HIS A 288 -7.44 1.30 -12.89
C HIS A 288 -8.20 0.85 -11.63
N ASP A 289 -8.49 1.79 -10.73
CA ASP A 289 -9.28 1.62 -9.50
C ASP A 289 -10.76 1.32 -9.76
N ILE A 290 -11.30 1.73 -10.91
CA ILE A 290 -12.71 1.49 -11.25
C ILE A 290 -12.87 0.06 -11.79
N LEU A 291 -13.51 -0.77 -10.98
CA LEU A 291 -13.79 -2.18 -11.25
C LEU A 291 -15.29 -2.50 -11.18
N HIS A 292 -16.07 -1.66 -10.49
CA HIS A 292 -17.48 -1.85 -10.23
C HIS A 292 -18.26 -0.53 -10.32
N GLU A 293 -19.58 -0.62 -10.46
CA GLU A 293 -20.48 0.55 -10.42
C GLU A 293 -20.40 1.33 -9.09
N CYS A 294 -19.88 0.71 -8.03
CA CYS A 294 -19.71 1.35 -6.74
C CYS A 294 -18.59 2.40 -6.77
N ASP A 295 -17.53 2.17 -7.55
CA ASP A 295 -16.41 3.11 -7.71
C ASP A 295 -16.87 4.34 -8.50
N VAL A 296 -17.77 4.14 -9.47
CA VAL A 296 -18.45 5.24 -10.16
C VAL A 296 -19.35 6.03 -9.19
N ALA A 297 -20.05 5.34 -8.28
CA ALA A 297 -20.88 6.00 -7.27
C ALA A 297 -20.05 6.79 -6.25
N GLU A 298 -18.88 6.28 -5.85
CA GLU A 298 -17.90 6.99 -5.02
C GLU A 298 -17.48 8.32 -5.67
N ASP A 299 -17.06 8.28 -6.94
CA ASP A 299 -16.65 9.47 -7.69
C ASP A 299 -17.75 10.51 -7.79
N VAL A 300 -19.01 10.10 -7.98
CA VAL A 300 -20.16 11.01 -7.94
C VAL A 300 -20.29 11.65 -6.55
N GLY A 301 -20.10 10.87 -5.49
CA GLY A 301 -20.14 11.34 -4.10
C GLY A 301 -19.06 12.38 -3.81
N VAL A 302 -17.82 12.11 -4.21
CA VAL A 302 -16.68 13.04 -4.07
C VAL A 302 -16.92 14.31 -4.89
N ALA A 303 -17.26 14.18 -6.17
CA ALA A 303 -17.46 15.33 -7.05
C ALA A 303 -18.62 16.25 -6.62
N TYR A 304 -19.66 15.67 -6.03
CA TYR A 304 -20.78 16.43 -5.48
C TYR A 304 -20.42 17.07 -4.13
N GLY A 305 -19.66 16.36 -3.30
CA GLY A 305 -19.19 16.77 -1.98
C GLY A 305 -20.03 16.14 -0.86
N PHE A 306 -19.40 15.29 -0.05
CA PHE A 306 -20.08 14.56 1.03
C PHE A 306 -20.71 15.46 2.10
N ASN A 307 -20.20 16.68 2.30
CA ASN A 307 -20.80 17.65 3.23
C ASN A 307 -22.21 18.09 2.85
N LYS A 308 -22.62 17.90 1.59
CA LYS A 308 -23.99 18.17 1.13
C LYS A 308 -24.96 17.04 1.44
N LEU A 309 -24.47 15.89 1.93
CA LEU A 309 -25.31 14.76 2.28
C LEU A 309 -26.16 15.08 3.49
N VAL A 310 -27.48 15.03 3.31
CA VAL A 310 -28.42 15.17 4.42
C VAL A 310 -28.33 13.92 5.29
N ARG A 311 -27.81 14.08 6.51
CA ARG A 311 -27.74 13.00 7.49
C ARG A 311 -29.14 12.48 7.81
N ARG A 312 -29.36 11.18 7.63
CA ARG A 312 -30.63 10.50 7.95
C ARG A 312 -30.34 9.31 8.86
N LEU A 313 -31.28 9.02 9.74
CA LEU A 313 -31.26 7.77 10.50
C LEU A 313 -31.80 6.64 9.60
N PRO A 314 -31.21 5.44 9.65
CA PRO A 314 -31.74 4.29 8.91
C PRO A 314 -33.14 3.92 9.43
N GLU A 315 -34.07 3.65 8.51
CA GLU A 315 -35.45 3.27 8.82
C GLU A 315 -35.58 1.78 9.22
N SER A 316 -34.62 1.28 9.99
CA SER A 316 -34.58 -0.09 10.47
C SER A 316 -34.73 -0.13 11.98
N ASN A 317 -35.82 -0.72 12.46
CA ASN A 317 -36.03 -0.96 13.89
C ASN A 317 -35.31 -2.24 14.30
N THR A 318 -34.44 -2.14 15.30
CA THR A 318 -33.75 -3.29 15.88
C THR A 318 -33.91 -3.26 17.40
N VAL A 319 -34.06 -4.43 18.01
CA VAL A 319 -34.03 -4.58 19.47
C VAL A 319 -32.62 -4.97 19.85
N ALA A 320 -31.95 -4.13 20.65
CA ALA A 320 -30.62 -4.43 21.13
C ALA A 320 -30.65 -5.52 22.21
N GLU A 321 -29.71 -6.45 22.16
CA GLU A 321 -29.49 -7.45 23.19
C GLU A 321 -28.02 -7.40 23.65
N ALA A 322 -27.81 -7.44 24.96
CA ALA A 322 -26.46 -7.50 25.53
C ALA A 322 -25.92 -8.92 25.43
N PHE A 323 -24.66 -9.07 25.01
CA PHE A 323 -23.99 -10.36 25.07
C PHE A 323 -23.94 -10.85 26.53
N PRO A 324 -24.49 -12.04 26.87
CA PRO A 324 -24.65 -12.46 28.26
C PRO A 324 -23.36 -12.44 29.09
N LEU A 325 -22.23 -12.80 28.49
CA LEU A 325 -20.92 -12.79 29.14
C LEU A 325 -20.45 -11.37 29.49
N ASN A 326 -20.64 -10.40 28.59
CA ASN A 326 -20.29 -9.01 28.84
C ASN A 326 -21.19 -8.41 29.92
N LYS A 327 -22.50 -8.72 29.88
CA LYS A 327 -23.45 -8.31 30.90
C LYS A 327 -23.07 -8.84 32.28
N LEU A 328 -22.71 -10.12 32.38
CA LEU A 328 -22.21 -10.71 33.62
C LEU A 328 -20.91 -10.04 34.08
N SER A 329 -19.98 -9.83 33.16
CA SER A 329 -18.69 -9.18 33.44
C SER A 329 -18.86 -7.76 34.00
N ASP A 330 -19.78 -6.97 33.44
CA ASP A 330 -20.07 -5.62 33.92
C ASP A 330 -20.70 -5.62 35.31
N LEU A 331 -21.60 -6.57 35.60
CA LEU A 331 -22.14 -6.75 36.95
C LEU A 331 -21.03 -7.11 37.94
N LEU A 332 -20.14 -8.03 37.57
CA LEU A 332 -19.01 -8.43 38.41
C LEU A 332 -18.04 -7.27 38.66
N ARG A 333 -17.72 -6.45 37.65
CA ARG A 333 -16.89 -5.24 37.82
C ARG A 333 -17.50 -4.30 38.86
N GLY A 334 -18.82 -4.07 38.79
CA GLY A 334 -19.54 -3.23 39.75
C GLY A 334 -19.43 -3.74 41.19
N GLU A 335 -19.66 -5.03 41.40
CA GLU A 335 -19.59 -5.65 42.74
C GLU A 335 -18.16 -5.67 43.30
N VAL A 336 -17.16 -5.99 42.47
CA VAL A 336 -15.76 -6.04 42.90
C VAL A 336 -15.23 -4.64 43.23
N ALA A 337 -15.62 -3.62 42.44
CA ALA A 337 -15.33 -2.23 42.75
C ALA A 337 -16.00 -1.77 44.06
N ALA A 338 -17.27 -2.14 44.29
CA ALA A 338 -17.99 -1.86 45.54
C ALA A 338 -17.34 -2.53 46.77
N ALA A 339 -16.69 -3.69 46.57
CA ALA A 339 -15.89 -4.36 47.60
C ALA A 339 -14.53 -3.67 47.89
N GLY A 340 -14.25 -2.53 47.25
CA GLY A 340 -13.06 -1.70 47.49
C GLY A 340 -11.81 -2.17 46.75
N TRP A 341 -11.98 -2.86 45.61
CA TRP A 341 -10.90 -3.21 44.69
C TRP A 341 -10.83 -2.23 43.53
N THR A 342 -9.64 -2.04 42.96
CA THR A 342 -9.39 -1.16 41.81
C THR A 342 -9.13 -1.99 40.57
N GLU A 343 -9.87 -1.72 39.49
CA GLU A 343 -9.67 -2.43 38.21
C GLU A 343 -8.34 -2.01 37.56
N ALA A 344 -7.60 -2.98 37.04
CA ALA A 344 -6.39 -2.78 36.26
C ALA A 344 -6.62 -3.21 34.81
N LEU A 345 -5.90 -2.58 33.89
CA LEU A 345 -5.92 -2.93 32.47
C LEU A 345 -4.50 -3.24 32.00
N ASN A 346 -4.21 -4.52 31.76
CA ASN A 346 -2.89 -4.99 31.36
C ASN A 346 -2.84 -5.37 29.87
N PHE A 347 -1.63 -5.39 29.31
CA PHE A 347 -1.41 -5.85 27.94
C PHE A 347 -1.80 -7.33 27.79
N ALA A 348 -2.46 -7.64 26.66
CA ALA A 348 -2.78 -9.02 26.27
C ALA A 348 -1.54 -9.81 25.80
N LEU A 349 -0.46 -9.12 25.42
CA LEU A 349 0.80 -9.71 25.00
C LEU A 349 1.84 -9.59 26.10
N CYS A 350 2.64 -10.64 26.26
CA CYS A 350 3.68 -10.72 27.28
C CYS A 350 4.89 -11.54 26.80
N SER A 351 5.95 -11.56 27.61
CA SER A 351 7.10 -12.42 27.37
C SER A 351 6.80 -13.87 27.73
N ARG A 352 7.53 -14.82 27.15
CA ARG A 352 7.39 -16.25 27.51
C ARG A 352 7.64 -16.46 28.99
N GLU A 353 8.62 -15.76 29.56
CA GLU A 353 9.00 -15.86 30.96
C GLU A 353 7.87 -15.46 31.91
N ASP A 354 7.07 -14.45 31.54
CA ASP A 354 6.01 -13.91 32.39
C ASP A 354 4.92 -14.93 32.69
N ILE A 355 4.58 -15.79 31.72
CA ILE A 355 3.56 -16.82 31.87
C ILE A 355 4.14 -18.19 32.26
N SER A 356 5.46 -18.35 32.24
CA SER A 356 6.12 -19.64 32.52
C SER A 356 7.12 -19.57 33.67
N THR A 357 8.39 -19.27 33.38
CA THR A 357 9.50 -19.29 34.35
C THR A 357 9.20 -18.46 35.61
N ARG A 358 8.61 -17.26 35.48
CA ARG A 358 8.31 -16.37 36.61
C ARG A 358 7.14 -16.86 37.46
N LEU A 359 6.21 -17.60 36.87
CA LEU A 359 5.14 -18.30 37.57
C LEU A 359 5.53 -19.70 38.05
N ARG A 360 6.76 -20.15 37.75
CA ARG A 360 7.27 -21.49 38.04
C ARG A 360 6.43 -22.61 37.40
N ASP A 361 5.92 -22.36 36.20
CA ASP A 361 5.19 -23.34 35.40
C ASP A 361 5.72 -23.37 33.96
N GLU A 362 6.68 -24.26 33.69
CA GLU A 362 7.24 -24.40 32.34
C GLU A 362 6.24 -24.96 31.33
N LYS A 363 5.26 -25.75 31.79
CA LYS A 363 4.24 -26.37 30.92
C LYS A 363 3.20 -25.36 30.41
N ALA A 364 3.12 -24.19 31.03
CA ALA A 364 2.25 -23.11 30.58
C ALA A 364 2.52 -22.70 29.11
N LEU A 365 3.76 -22.88 28.62
CA LEU A 365 4.12 -22.57 27.23
C LEU A 365 3.51 -23.51 26.20
N ASP A 366 3.18 -24.75 26.59
CA ASP A 366 2.60 -25.74 25.69
C ASP A 366 1.23 -25.27 25.20
N HIS A 367 0.44 -24.70 26.11
CA HIS A 367 -0.91 -24.19 25.87
C HIS A 367 -0.92 -22.71 25.43
N ALA A 368 0.20 -21.99 25.51
CA ALA A 368 0.31 -20.60 25.11
C ALA A 368 0.39 -20.41 23.59
N VAL A 369 -0.22 -19.34 23.08
CA VAL A 369 -0.13 -18.94 21.67
C VAL A 369 1.11 -18.06 21.46
N HIS A 370 1.98 -18.47 20.53
CA HIS A 370 3.26 -17.80 20.24
C HIS A 370 3.14 -16.90 19.02
N ILE A 371 3.74 -15.71 19.12
CA ILE A 371 3.87 -14.77 18.01
C ILE A 371 5.13 -15.16 17.22
N SER A 372 5.00 -15.32 15.90
CA SER A 372 6.07 -15.80 15.02
C SER A 372 7.28 -14.85 14.97
N ASN A 373 7.03 -13.57 14.64
CA ASN A 373 8.08 -12.55 14.48
C ASN A 373 7.84 -11.35 15.43
N PRO A 374 8.02 -11.54 16.75
CA PRO A 374 7.79 -10.48 17.73
C PRO A 374 8.88 -9.41 17.63
N LYS A 375 8.49 -8.13 17.60
CA LYS A 375 9.45 -7.00 17.54
C LYS A 375 10.22 -6.81 18.85
N THR A 376 9.60 -7.12 19.98
CA THR A 376 10.18 -7.00 21.33
C THR A 376 9.96 -8.29 22.10
N LEU A 377 10.81 -8.54 23.10
CA LEU A 377 10.68 -9.71 23.98
C LEU A 377 9.37 -9.69 24.78
N GLU A 378 8.79 -8.52 24.99
CA GLU A 378 7.52 -8.36 25.71
C GLU A 378 6.30 -8.80 24.90
N PHE A 379 6.45 -9.07 23.61
CA PHE A 379 5.34 -9.48 22.72
C PHE A 379 5.56 -10.86 22.11
N GLN A 380 6.15 -11.79 22.86
CA GLN A 380 6.42 -13.14 22.36
C GLN A 380 5.21 -14.07 22.39
N VAL A 381 4.32 -13.89 23.35
CA VAL A 381 3.15 -14.76 23.57
C VAL A 381 1.93 -13.94 23.95
N ALA A 382 0.75 -14.47 23.63
CA ALA A 382 -0.49 -13.99 24.23
C ALA A 382 -0.63 -14.50 25.67
N ARG A 383 -1.20 -13.69 26.56
CA ARG A 383 -1.38 -14.04 27.97
C ARG A 383 -2.31 -15.24 28.14
N SER A 384 -1.87 -16.22 28.93
CA SER A 384 -2.67 -17.36 29.37
C SER A 384 -3.29 -17.17 30.77
N SER A 385 -2.88 -16.12 31.48
CA SER A 385 -3.33 -15.74 32.81
C SER A 385 -3.25 -14.22 32.99
N LEU A 386 -4.12 -13.64 33.82
CA LEU A 386 -4.09 -12.22 34.18
C LEU A 386 -3.10 -11.90 35.32
N LEU A 387 -2.68 -12.94 36.06
CA LEU A 387 -1.83 -12.77 37.24
C LEU A 387 -0.47 -12.10 36.94
N PRO A 388 0.28 -12.45 35.87
CA PRO A 388 1.54 -11.77 35.56
C PRO A 388 1.37 -10.27 35.35
N GLY A 389 0.29 -9.87 34.66
CA GLY A 389 -0.05 -8.47 34.45
C GLY A 389 -0.25 -7.74 35.78
N LEU A 390 -1.12 -8.26 36.64
CA LEU A 390 -1.39 -7.70 37.97
C LEU A 390 -0.13 -7.61 38.84
N LEU A 391 0.74 -8.62 38.83
CA LEU A 391 2.01 -8.60 39.57
C LEU A 391 2.96 -7.52 39.05
N LYS A 392 3.02 -7.31 37.73
CA LYS A 392 3.75 -6.19 37.14
C LYS A 392 3.15 -4.85 37.54
N THR A 393 1.81 -4.72 37.57
CA THR A 393 1.13 -3.52 38.05
C THR A 393 1.51 -3.20 39.50
N ILE A 394 1.49 -4.20 40.39
CA ILE A 394 1.93 -4.04 41.79
C ILE A 394 3.40 -3.64 41.85
N SER A 395 4.25 -4.27 41.03
CA SER A 395 5.68 -3.97 41.00
C SER A 395 5.99 -2.56 40.50
N ALA A 396 5.19 -2.03 39.58
CA ALA A 396 5.32 -0.66 39.07
C ALA A 396 4.78 0.38 40.06
N ASN A 397 3.87 -0.01 40.96
CA ASN A 397 3.19 0.88 41.90
C ASN A 397 3.62 0.64 43.36
N ARG A 398 4.88 0.30 43.61
CA ARG A 398 5.37 -0.01 44.97
C ARG A 398 5.27 1.15 45.97
N ASP A 399 5.29 2.38 45.46
CA ASP A 399 5.24 3.61 46.26
C ASP A 399 3.81 4.01 46.65
N MET A 400 2.79 3.32 46.12
CA MET A 400 1.40 3.60 46.45
C MET A 400 1.02 3.15 47.87
N PRO A 401 0.08 3.85 48.53
CA PRO A 401 -0.37 3.50 49.87
C PRO A 401 -0.89 2.06 49.96
N LEU A 402 -0.48 1.36 51.02
CA LEU A 402 -0.94 0.01 51.30
C LEU A 402 -2.29 0.02 52.05
N PRO A 403 -3.17 -0.98 51.84
CA PRO A 403 -3.00 -2.13 50.93
C PRO A 403 -3.42 -1.84 49.48
N LEU A 404 -2.64 -2.35 48.52
CA LEU A 404 -3.05 -2.41 47.11
C LEU A 404 -4.00 -3.58 46.87
N LYS A 405 -5.20 -3.27 46.36
CA LYS A 405 -6.25 -4.24 46.01
C LYS A 405 -6.57 -4.08 44.53
N LEU A 406 -6.02 -4.94 43.68
CA LEU A 406 -6.20 -4.88 42.24
C LEU A 406 -6.97 -6.09 41.72
N PHE A 407 -7.86 -5.85 40.76
CA PHE A 407 -8.54 -6.91 40.03
C PHE A 407 -8.50 -6.63 38.53
N GLU A 408 -8.59 -7.68 37.72
CA GLU A 408 -8.77 -7.57 36.27
C GLU A 408 -9.76 -8.64 35.83
N LEU A 409 -10.72 -8.24 35.00
CA LEU A 409 -11.70 -9.13 34.37
C LEU A 409 -11.61 -8.96 32.86
N GLN A 410 -10.86 -9.86 32.24
CA GLN A 410 -10.48 -9.79 30.84
C GLN A 410 -10.19 -11.18 30.26
N ASP A 411 -10.06 -11.25 28.95
CA ASP A 411 -9.82 -12.50 28.25
C ASP A 411 -8.36 -12.96 28.32
N VAL A 412 -8.20 -14.28 28.36
CA VAL A 412 -6.95 -15.01 28.19
C VAL A 412 -7.03 -15.91 26.96
N ILE A 413 -5.88 -16.19 26.36
CA ILE A 413 -5.78 -16.94 25.11
C ILE A 413 -5.06 -18.27 25.37
N LEU A 414 -5.74 -19.36 25.07
CA LEU A 414 -5.23 -20.73 25.22
C LEU A 414 -5.36 -21.49 23.90
N LYS A 415 -4.46 -22.43 23.63
CA LYS A 415 -4.63 -23.38 22.52
C LYS A 415 -5.74 -24.38 22.86
N ASP A 416 -6.75 -24.46 22.01
CA ASP A 416 -7.78 -25.50 22.10
C ASP A 416 -7.35 -26.72 21.29
N PRO A 417 -7.17 -27.91 21.90
CA PRO A 417 -6.80 -29.13 21.18
C PRO A 417 -7.98 -29.74 20.38
N THR A 418 -9.23 -29.35 20.66
CA THR A 418 -10.42 -29.93 20.02
C THR A 418 -10.79 -29.21 18.72
N SER A 419 -10.55 -27.91 18.66
CA SER A 419 -10.66 -27.14 17.42
C SER A 419 -9.29 -27.05 16.77
N GLY A 420 -9.01 -27.94 15.81
CA GLY A 420 -7.68 -28.13 15.20
C GLY A 420 -6.98 -26.91 14.60
N LYS A 421 -7.53 -25.68 14.71
CA LYS A 421 -6.91 -24.41 14.31
C LYS A 421 -7.32 -23.19 15.16
N THR A 422 -8.00 -23.32 16.30
CA THR A 422 -8.58 -22.15 17.00
C THR A 422 -8.09 -22.02 18.44
N SER A 423 -7.75 -20.81 18.86
CA SER A 423 -7.50 -20.48 20.26
C SER A 423 -8.82 -20.31 21.00
N LEU A 424 -8.92 -20.85 22.21
CA LEU A 424 -10.02 -20.59 23.14
C LEU A 424 -9.81 -19.22 23.79
N LEU A 425 -10.83 -18.37 23.69
CA LEU A 425 -10.95 -17.15 24.48
C LEU A 425 -11.67 -17.53 25.77
N ALA A 426 -11.03 -17.35 26.92
CA ALA A 426 -11.64 -17.58 28.22
C ALA A 426 -11.60 -16.27 29.01
N THR A 427 -12.74 -15.85 29.55
CA THR A 427 -12.80 -14.64 30.39
C THR A 427 -12.41 -15.02 31.82
N SER A 428 -11.23 -14.59 32.24
CA SER A 428 -10.72 -14.84 33.59
C SER A 428 -10.96 -13.62 34.47
N CYS A 429 -11.30 -13.84 35.74
CA CYS A 429 -11.26 -12.82 36.78
C CYS A 429 -10.15 -13.17 37.76
N THR A 430 -9.13 -12.33 37.86
CA THR A 430 -8.06 -12.51 38.84
C THR A 430 -8.09 -11.38 39.86
N ILE A 431 -8.16 -11.74 41.13
CA ILE A 431 -8.24 -10.84 42.27
C ILE A 431 -6.99 -11.08 43.13
N GLN A 432 -6.15 -10.05 43.32
CA GLN A 432 -4.87 -10.19 44.05
C GLN A 432 -4.67 -9.13 45.14
N CYS A 433 -4.63 -9.57 46.39
CA CYS A 433 -4.25 -8.76 47.56
C CYS A 433 -3.02 -9.40 48.22
N ARG A 434 -2.11 -8.59 48.78
CA ARG A 434 -0.78 -9.00 49.31
C ARG A 434 -0.78 -10.20 50.31
N LYS A 435 -1.93 -10.71 50.76
CA LYS A 435 -2.07 -11.90 51.62
C LYS A 435 -3.06 -12.97 51.12
N GLN A 436 -3.83 -12.74 50.04
CA GLN A 436 -4.80 -13.70 49.50
C GLN A 436 -4.90 -13.54 47.96
N LEU A 437 -4.76 -14.66 47.25
CA LEU A 437 -5.01 -14.79 45.81
C LEU A 437 -6.37 -15.48 45.66
N LEU A 438 -7.30 -14.87 44.93
CA LEU A 438 -8.53 -15.52 44.49
C LEU A 438 -8.56 -15.44 42.95
N VAL A 439 -8.48 -16.59 42.29
CA VAL A 439 -8.64 -16.69 40.83
C VAL A 439 -10.01 -17.29 40.56
N LEU A 440 -10.91 -16.53 39.96
CA LEU A 440 -12.20 -16.99 39.48
C LEU A 440 -12.09 -17.18 37.96
N LEU A 441 -11.93 -18.43 37.52
CA LEU A 441 -12.10 -18.77 36.11
C LEU A 441 -13.59 -19.01 35.85
N THR A 442 -14.18 -18.15 35.02
CA THR A 442 -15.44 -18.44 34.33
C THR A 442 -15.06 -18.97 32.95
N VAL A 443 -15.35 -20.24 32.70
CA VAL A 443 -15.22 -20.87 31.37
C VAL A 443 -16.48 -20.60 30.57
#